data_AF-A0A8B9RTE8-F1
#
_entry.id   AF-A0A8B9RTE8-F1
#
_cell.length_a   1.000
_cell.length_b   1.000
_cell.length_c   1.000
_cell.angle_alpha   90.00
_cell.angle_beta   90.00
_cell.angle_gamma   90.00
#
_symmetry.space_group_name_H-M   'P 1'
#
loop_
_entity.id
_entity.type
_entity.pdbx_description
1 polymer ?
#
loop_
_entity_poly.entity_id
_entity_poly.type
_entity_poly.pdbx_seq_one_letter_code
_entity_poly.pdbx_strand_id
1 'polypeptide(L)'
;RGSIWGGAHTQSPPPPRAPHPQLISMTTVCCAALHTKSNGCGGRGGGTLDAWVSPPQMLAEGSRTAPEGPVAPNGYCDFCLGGVKKTSCPEELISCADCGRAGHPSCLQFTVNMTAAVRTYRWQCIECKSCSLCGTSENDDQLLFCDDCDRGYHMYCLSPPMAEPPEGSWSCHLCL
;
A
#
# COMPACT_ATOMS: atom_id res chain seq x y z
N ARG A 1 -46.44 0.14 -55.79
CA ARG A 1 -46.25 -0.68 -54.58
C ARG A 1 -44.75 -0.64 -54.24
N GLY A 2 -44.34 0.34 -53.45
CA GLY A 2 -42.93 0.57 -53.10
C GLY A 2 -42.55 -0.26 -51.86
N SER A 3 -41.38 -0.89 -51.92
CA SER A 3 -40.80 -1.71 -50.85
C SER A 3 -40.23 -0.81 -49.74
N ILE A 4 -40.66 -1.03 -48.51
CA ILE A 4 -40.11 -0.40 -47.31
C ILE A 4 -38.89 -1.22 -46.88
N TRP A 5 -37.68 -0.69 -47.05
CA TRP A 5 -36.47 -1.23 -46.42
C TRP A 5 -36.40 -0.71 -44.99
N GLY A 6 -36.56 -1.61 -44.02
CA GLY A 6 -36.26 -1.33 -42.62
C GLY A 6 -34.75 -1.17 -42.44
N GLY A 7 -34.31 0.03 -42.09
CA GLY A 7 -32.92 0.30 -41.70
C GLY A 7 -32.64 -0.31 -40.34
N ALA A 8 -31.82 -1.36 -40.30
CA ALA A 8 -31.24 -1.87 -39.07
C ALA A 8 -30.19 -0.87 -38.56
N HIS A 9 -30.49 -0.19 -37.45
CA HIS A 9 -29.50 0.57 -36.69
C HIS A 9 -28.55 -0.41 -36.00
N THR A 10 -27.39 -0.66 -36.61
CA THR A 10 -26.27 -1.34 -35.96
C THR A 10 -25.64 -0.38 -34.95
N GLN A 11 -25.98 -0.54 -33.67
CA GLN A 11 -25.24 0.09 -32.58
C GLN A 11 -23.90 -0.62 -32.44
N SER A 12 -22.80 0.10 -32.69
CA SER A 12 -21.45 -0.40 -32.45
C SER A 12 -21.24 -0.68 -30.95
N PRO A 13 -20.55 -1.76 -30.56
CA PRO A 13 -20.21 -1.99 -29.16
C PRO A 13 -19.24 -0.91 -28.64
N PRO A 14 -19.31 -0.55 -27.35
CA PRO A 14 -18.35 0.39 -26.75
C PRO A 14 -16.93 -0.20 -26.77
N PRO A 15 -15.89 0.65 -26.82
CA PRO A 15 -14.50 0.18 -26.77
C PRO A 15 -14.22 -0.52 -25.42
N PRO A 16 -13.28 -1.48 -25.38
CA PRO A 16 -12.88 -2.13 -24.14
C PRO A 16 -12.30 -1.09 -23.17
N ARG A 17 -12.79 -1.11 -21.92
CA ARG A 17 -12.35 -0.23 -20.84
C ARG A 17 -10.91 -0.54 -20.47
N ALA A 18 -10.07 0.48 -20.32
CA ALA A 18 -8.69 0.31 -19.87
C ALA A 18 -8.67 -0.32 -18.46
N PRO A 19 -7.70 -1.22 -18.17
CA PRO A 19 -7.57 -1.81 -16.85
C PRO A 19 -7.28 -0.75 -15.79
N HIS A 20 -7.99 -0.83 -14.66
CA HIS A 20 -7.86 0.06 -13.52
C HIS A 20 -6.60 -0.30 -12.70
N PRO A 21 -5.88 0.66 -12.09
CA PRO A 21 -4.60 0.41 -11.40
C PRO A 21 -4.70 -0.47 -10.14
N GLN A 22 -5.89 -0.88 -9.71
CA GLN A 22 -6.09 -1.59 -8.43
C GLN A 22 -6.05 -3.12 -8.54
N LEU A 23 -5.55 -3.64 -9.67
CA LEU A 23 -5.24 -5.07 -9.84
C LEU A 23 -3.77 -5.28 -10.22
N ILE A 24 -2.90 -4.38 -9.76
CA ILE A 24 -1.49 -4.71 -9.69
C ILE A 24 -1.32 -5.54 -8.43
N SER A 25 -1.32 -6.86 -8.62
CA SER A 25 -0.63 -7.78 -7.74
C SER A 25 0.65 -7.09 -7.24
N MET A 26 0.78 -6.85 -5.93
CA MET A 26 1.95 -6.17 -5.33
C MET A 26 3.28 -6.92 -5.55
N THR A 27 3.30 -7.96 -6.39
CA THR A 27 4.52 -8.59 -6.92
C THR A 27 5.10 -7.89 -8.15
N THR A 28 4.42 -6.93 -8.81
CA THR A 28 4.89 -6.40 -10.13
C THR A 28 5.30 -4.92 -10.16
N VAL A 29 5.13 -4.14 -9.08
CA VAL A 29 5.72 -2.77 -8.99
C VAL A 29 7.14 -2.77 -8.38
N CYS A 30 7.80 -3.94 -8.29
CA CYS A 30 9.17 -4.04 -7.75
C CYS A 30 10.31 -3.98 -8.78
N CYS A 31 10.07 -3.80 -10.10
CA CYS A 31 11.15 -3.97 -11.10
C CYS A 31 11.42 -2.83 -12.10
N ALA A 32 10.75 -1.67 -12.07
CA ALA A 32 10.93 -0.65 -13.11
C ALA A 32 11.67 0.64 -12.70
N ALA A 33 12.43 0.65 -11.60
CA ALA A 33 13.26 1.80 -11.23
C ALA A 33 14.66 1.45 -10.70
N LEU A 34 15.19 0.26 -11.05
CA LEU A 34 16.58 -0.11 -10.74
C LEU A 34 17.43 -0.24 -11.99
N HIS A 35 17.47 0.78 -12.85
CA HIS A 35 18.55 0.90 -13.83
C HIS A 35 18.93 2.38 -14.05
N THR A 36 19.67 2.95 -13.11
CA THR A 36 20.81 3.78 -13.50
C THR A 36 21.93 3.55 -12.49
N LYS A 37 22.96 2.84 -12.96
CA LYS A 37 24.17 2.49 -12.23
C LYS A 37 24.81 3.73 -11.60
N SER A 38 24.86 3.77 -10.27
CA SER A 38 25.96 4.40 -9.54
C SER A 38 27.07 3.36 -9.37
N ASN A 39 28.22 3.55 -10.03
CA ASN A 39 29.53 3.51 -9.36
C ASN A 39 30.70 3.58 -10.33
N GLY A 40 31.65 4.44 -9.98
CA GLY A 40 32.98 4.50 -10.56
C GLY A 40 33.94 5.29 -9.67
N CYS A 41 34.47 4.65 -8.63
CA CYS A 41 35.73 4.94 -7.92
C CYS A 41 35.81 3.90 -6.78
N GLY A 42 36.75 2.94 -6.67
CA GLY A 42 38.10 2.82 -7.21
C GLY A 42 39.13 3.04 -6.11
N GLY A 43 39.43 2.03 -5.27
CA GLY A 43 40.48 2.14 -4.23
C GLY A 43 40.77 0.82 -3.52
N ARG A 44 42.04 0.38 -3.56
CA ARG A 44 42.61 -0.94 -3.22
C ARG A 44 43.05 -1.10 -1.75
N GLY A 45 43.16 -2.36 -1.32
CA GLY A 45 44.05 -2.88 -0.27
C GLY A 45 43.31 -3.79 0.72
N GLY A 46 43.65 -5.04 1.03
CA GLY A 46 44.82 -5.88 0.75
C GLY A 46 45.22 -6.65 2.02
N GLY A 47 45.05 -7.98 2.04
CA GLY A 47 45.55 -8.94 3.06
C GLY A 47 44.59 -9.26 4.22
N THR A 48 44.48 -10.45 4.81
CA THR A 48 45.10 -11.78 4.65
C THR A 48 44.18 -12.84 5.28
N LEU A 49 44.33 -14.10 4.82
CA LEU A 49 43.82 -15.39 5.32
C LEU A 49 43.52 -15.52 6.83
N ASP A 50 42.38 -16.15 7.19
CA ASP A 50 42.34 -17.51 7.75
C ASP A 50 40.89 -17.99 8.01
N ALA A 51 40.67 -19.28 7.78
CA ALA A 51 39.39 -19.94 7.63
C ALA A 51 38.90 -20.63 8.91
N TRP A 52 37.63 -20.43 9.31
CA TRP A 52 36.90 -21.36 10.21
C TRP A 52 35.40 -21.42 9.86
N VAL A 53 35.06 -22.51 9.17
CA VAL A 53 33.85 -23.38 9.23
C VAL A 53 32.52 -22.80 9.76
N SER A 54 31.46 -22.95 8.95
CA SER A 54 30.02 -22.93 9.32
C SER A 54 29.40 -24.33 9.10
N PRO A 55 28.11 -24.64 9.37
CA PRO A 55 27.02 -24.14 10.27
C PRO A 55 26.43 -25.35 11.08
N PRO A 56 25.15 -25.48 11.59
CA PRO A 56 23.95 -24.62 11.55
C PRO A 56 23.09 -24.53 12.83
N GLN A 57 22.40 -23.40 13.05
CA GLN A 57 21.17 -23.34 13.87
C GLN A 57 20.17 -22.46 13.08
N MET A 58 19.31 -23.04 12.26
CA MET A 58 17.95 -23.50 12.60
C MET A 58 17.09 -22.39 13.23
N LEU A 59 16.18 -21.90 12.38
CA LEU A 59 14.89 -21.27 12.64
C LEU A 59 14.45 -21.19 14.10
N ALA A 60 14.22 -19.96 14.57
CA ALA A 60 13.29 -19.69 15.66
C ALA A 60 12.20 -18.76 15.12
N GLU A 61 11.11 -19.37 14.69
CA GLU A 61 9.80 -18.74 14.64
C GLU A 61 9.46 -18.27 16.06
N GLY A 62 9.11 -17.00 16.21
CA GLY A 62 8.85 -16.39 17.51
C GLY A 62 7.84 -15.26 17.39
N SER A 63 6.57 -15.63 17.58
CA SER A 63 5.43 -14.83 18.05
C SER A 63 5.69 -13.33 18.23
N ARG A 64 5.03 -12.51 17.40
CA ARG A 64 5.00 -11.04 17.54
C ARG A 64 4.23 -10.68 18.81
N THR A 65 4.94 -10.58 19.93
CA THR A 65 4.41 -9.91 21.12
C THR A 65 4.53 -8.41 20.88
N ALA A 66 3.39 -7.72 20.86
CA ALA A 66 3.32 -6.27 20.71
C ALA A 66 4.15 -5.59 21.83
N PRO A 67 5.02 -4.61 21.53
CA PRO A 67 5.69 -3.87 22.58
C PRO A 67 4.68 -2.91 23.23
N GLU A 68 4.51 -3.03 24.55
CA GLU A 68 3.72 -2.11 25.36
C GLU A 68 4.42 -0.75 25.44
N GLY A 69 4.05 0.17 24.55
CA GLY A 69 4.46 1.57 24.55
C GLY A 69 4.01 2.29 23.28
N PRO A 70 3.84 3.64 23.29
CA PRO A 70 3.63 4.40 22.07
C PRO A 70 4.84 4.21 21.15
N VAL A 71 4.62 3.62 19.97
CA VAL A 71 5.70 3.38 19.03
C VAL A 71 6.20 4.72 18.49
N ALA A 72 7.50 4.98 18.64
CA ALA A 72 8.09 6.22 18.19
C ALA A 72 7.99 6.33 16.65
N PRO A 73 7.47 7.44 16.11
CA PRO A 73 7.34 7.61 14.68
C PRO A 73 8.73 7.78 14.05
N ASN A 74 8.92 7.13 12.91
CA ASN A 74 10.15 7.18 12.16
C ASN A 74 10.32 8.55 11.49
N GLY A 75 11.53 9.12 11.55
CA GLY A 75 11.83 10.46 11.03
C GLY A 75 12.06 10.54 9.53
N TYR A 76 11.93 9.41 8.81
CA TYR A 76 12.17 9.30 7.38
C TYR A 76 11.07 8.52 6.67
N CYS A 77 10.86 8.85 5.40
CA CYS A 77 9.94 8.15 4.50
C CYS A 77 10.52 6.80 4.07
N ASP A 78 9.78 5.71 4.28
CA ASP A 78 10.20 4.34 3.93
C ASP A 78 10.36 4.14 2.41
N PHE A 79 9.71 4.96 1.59
CA PHE A 79 9.70 4.83 0.13
C PHE A 79 10.86 5.57 -0.55
N CYS A 80 11.15 6.79 -0.12
CA CYS A 80 12.16 7.65 -0.75
C CYS A 80 13.43 7.82 0.11
N LEU A 81 13.43 7.31 1.34
CA LEU A 81 14.47 7.48 2.36
C LEU A 81 14.73 8.95 2.73
N GLY A 82 13.85 9.86 2.29
CA GLY A 82 13.90 11.29 2.58
C GLY A 82 13.20 11.63 3.88
N GLY A 83 13.81 12.51 4.68
CA GLY A 83 13.16 13.13 5.84
C GLY A 83 12.32 14.35 5.47
N VAL A 84 11.87 15.08 6.49
CA VAL A 84 11.07 16.31 6.39
C VAL A 84 11.77 17.51 5.70
N LYS A 85 13.05 17.40 5.29
CA LYS A 85 13.87 18.61 5.00
C LYS A 85 14.81 18.62 3.79
N LYS A 86 14.70 17.76 2.77
CA LYS A 86 15.56 17.90 1.57
C LYS A 86 14.90 17.50 0.25
N THR A 87 13.99 18.32 -0.26
CA THR A 87 13.72 18.67 -1.68
C THR A 87 12.50 19.63 -1.72
N SER A 88 12.23 20.25 -2.86
CA SER A 88 11.49 21.51 -3.07
C SER A 88 10.02 21.61 -2.61
N CYS A 89 9.48 20.65 -1.85
CA CYS A 89 8.19 20.74 -1.16
C CYS A 89 8.27 19.96 0.17
N PRO A 90 8.22 20.60 1.34
CA PRO A 90 8.21 19.89 2.62
C PRO A 90 6.83 19.27 2.85
N GLU A 91 6.68 17.99 2.51
CA GLU A 91 5.51 17.20 2.89
C GLU A 91 5.73 16.59 4.29
N GLU A 92 4.77 16.80 5.19
CA GLU A 92 4.77 16.19 6.51
C GLU A 92 4.45 14.70 6.42
N LEU A 93 5.28 13.88 7.07
CA LEU A 93 5.17 12.42 7.06
C LEU A 93 3.93 11.95 7.82
N ILE A 94 3.22 10.98 7.25
CA ILE A 94 2.21 10.20 7.94
C ILE A 94 2.91 8.97 8.54
N SER A 95 2.72 8.71 9.83
CA SER A 95 3.38 7.62 10.55
C SER A 95 2.38 6.60 11.07
N CYS A 96 2.72 5.32 10.91
CA CYS A 96 1.93 4.21 11.41
C CYS A 96 1.99 4.19 12.93
N ALA A 97 0.83 4.15 13.57
CA ALA A 97 0.75 4.15 15.02
C ALA A 97 1.26 2.85 15.70
N ASP A 98 1.43 1.77 14.95
CA ASP A 98 1.75 0.44 15.51
C ASP A 98 3.17 -0.02 15.20
N CYS A 99 3.77 0.43 14.10
CA CYS A 99 5.16 0.09 13.76
C CYS A 99 6.08 1.31 13.58
N GLY A 100 5.55 2.52 13.67
CA GLY A 100 6.31 3.76 13.56
C GLY A 100 6.76 4.11 12.14
N ARG A 101 6.70 3.19 11.17
CA ARG A 101 7.06 3.47 9.77
C ARG A 101 6.28 4.67 9.25
N ALA A 102 6.97 5.52 8.50
CA ALA A 102 6.43 6.77 8.02
C ALA A 102 6.60 6.90 6.51
N GLY A 103 5.71 7.66 5.87
CA GLY A 103 5.72 7.91 4.45
C GLY A 103 5.21 9.30 4.12
N HIS A 104 5.71 9.89 3.03
CA HIS A 104 5.09 11.09 2.48
C HIS A 104 3.72 10.76 1.89
N PRO A 105 2.72 11.65 2.00
CA PRO A 105 1.43 11.46 1.35
C PRO A 105 1.55 11.18 -0.15
N SER A 106 2.44 11.88 -0.85
CA SER A 106 2.73 11.63 -2.27
C SER A 106 3.34 10.25 -2.53
N CYS A 107 4.27 9.80 -1.69
CA CYS A 107 4.86 8.46 -1.78
C CYS A 107 3.87 7.33 -1.47
N LEU A 108 2.93 7.58 -0.57
CA LEU A 108 1.81 6.69 -0.24
C LEU A 108 0.67 6.76 -1.28
N GLN A 109 0.79 7.65 -2.29
CA GLN A 109 -0.24 7.90 -3.30
C GLN A 109 -1.58 8.36 -2.70
N PHE A 110 -1.53 9.09 -1.58
CA PHE A 110 -2.73 9.59 -0.91
C PHE A 110 -3.30 10.81 -1.62
N THR A 111 -4.62 10.85 -1.72
CA THR A 111 -5.34 12.06 -2.14
C THR A 111 -5.29 13.11 -1.02
N VAL A 112 -5.60 14.37 -1.36
CA VAL A 112 -5.67 15.44 -0.35
C VAL A 112 -6.72 15.13 0.72
N ASN A 113 -7.87 14.57 0.32
CA ASN A 113 -8.94 14.17 1.25
C ASN A 113 -8.46 13.07 2.20
N MET A 114 -7.87 12.01 1.65
CA MET A 114 -7.36 10.90 2.45
C MET A 114 -6.24 11.34 3.39
N THR A 115 -5.32 12.20 2.92
CA THR A 115 -4.26 12.79 3.74
C THR A 115 -4.81 13.58 4.93
N ALA A 116 -5.88 14.35 4.73
CA ALA A 116 -6.56 15.05 5.81
C ALA A 116 -7.21 14.06 6.78
N ALA A 117 -7.89 13.03 6.27
CA ALA A 117 -8.58 12.04 7.07
C ALA A 117 -7.62 11.23 7.96
N VAL A 118 -6.54 10.67 7.41
CA VAL A 118 -5.59 9.81 8.16
C VAL A 118 -4.86 10.54 9.28
N ARG A 119 -4.80 11.87 9.24
CA ARG A 119 -4.24 12.70 10.32
C ARG A 119 -5.19 12.87 11.50
N THR A 120 -6.48 12.60 11.33
CA THR A 120 -7.50 12.80 12.39
C THR A 120 -7.61 11.62 13.35
N TYR A 121 -6.99 10.49 13.04
CA TYR A 121 -7.11 9.27 13.84
C TYR A 121 -5.82 8.45 13.82
N ARG A 122 -5.82 7.36 14.58
CA ARG A 122 -4.70 6.42 14.68
C ARG A 122 -4.54 5.60 13.38
N TRP A 123 -3.90 6.19 12.38
CA TRP A 123 -3.64 5.52 11.10
C TRP A 123 -2.64 4.36 11.24
N GLN A 124 -2.88 3.29 10.47
CA GLN A 124 -2.05 2.09 10.40
C GLN A 124 -1.56 1.92 8.96
N CYS A 125 -0.28 1.57 8.76
CA CYS A 125 0.23 1.17 7.45
C CYS A 125 -0.41 -0.15 6.98
N ILE A 126 -0.23 -0.49 5.69
CA ILE A 126 -0.80 -1.70 5.06
C ILE A 126 -0.52 -2.97 5.89
N GLU A 127 0.73 -3.21 6.28
CA GLU A 127 1.12 -4.41 7.06
C GLU A 127 0.55 -4.46 8.49
N CYS A 128 0.09 -3.33 9.02
CA CYS A 128 -0.48 -3.23 10.37
C CYS A 128 -1.99 -2.98 10.31
N LYS A 129 -2.60 -2.99 9.12
CA LYS A 129 -4.00 -2.63 8.98
C LYS A 129 -4.86 -3.66 9.69
N SER A 130 -5.76 -3.17 10.52
CA SER A 130 -6.76 -3.98 11.19
C SER A 130 -8.17 -3.55 10.79
N CYS A 131 -9.12 -4.47 10.84
CA CYS A 131 -10.51 -4.16 10.59
C CYS A 131 -11.07 -3.28 11.71
N SER A 132 -11.72 -2.17 11.32
CA SER A 132 -12.31 -1.21 12.27
C SER A 132 -13.54 -1.75 13.02
N LEU A 133 -14.07 -2.90 12.61
CA LEU A 133 -15.25 -3.53 13.21
C LEU A 133 -14.89 -4.67 14.17
N CYS A 134 -14.00 -5.57 13.78
CA CYS A 134 -13.61 -6.71 14.62
C CYS A 134 -12.24 -6.53 15.31
N GLY A 135 -11.44 -5.55 14.89
CA GLY A 135 -10.12 -5.25 15.47
C GLY A 135 -9.00 -6.21 15.06
N THR A 136 -9.26 -7.20 14.21
CA THR A 136 -8.25 -8.18 13.77
C THR A 136 -7.61 -7.77 12.45
N SER A 137 -6.38 -8.25 12.22
CA SER A 137 -5.66 -8.15 10.94
C SER A 137 -5.61 -9.48 10.19
N GLU A 138 -6.36 -10.49 10.64
CA GLU A 138 -6.46 -11.80 9.99
C GLU A 138 -7.22 -11.69 8.67
N ASN A 139 -7.06 -12.63 7.73
CA ASN A 139 -7.77 -12.60 6.44
C ASN A 139 -7.60 -11.26 5.70
N ASP A 140 -6.36 -10.83 5.54
CA ASP A 140 -5.97 -9.59 4.87
C ASP A 140 -6.39 -9.57 3.38
N ASP A 141 -6.51 -10.75 2.77
CA ASP A 141 -7.08 -10.97 1.43
C ASP A 141 -8.52 -10.49 1.28
N GLN A 142 -9.27 -10.41 2.38
CA GLN A 142 -10.66 -9.93 2.42
C GLN A 142 -10.80 -8.57 3.12
N LEU A 143 -9.69 -7.88 3.40
CA LEU A 143 -9.69 -6.60 4.07
C LEU A 143 -9.70 -5.45 3.06
N LEU A 144 -10.82 -4.74 2.96
CA LEU A 144 -10.96 -3.57 2.11
C LEU A 144 -10.39 -2.32 2.79
N PHE A 145 -9.78 -1.45 1.99
CA PHE A 145 -9.36 -0.12 2.42
C PHE A 145 -10.33 0.92 1.86
N CYS A 146 -10.77 1.83 2.72
CA CYS A 146 -11.61 2.95 2.31
C CYS A 146 -10.79 3.97 1.48
N ASP A 147 -11.24 4.34 0.30
CA ASP A 147 -10.50 5.30 -0.56
C ASP A 147 -10.48 6.74 -0.02
N ASP A 148 -11.37 7.07 0.93
CA ASP A 148 -11.49 8.40 1.52
C ASP A 148 -10.78 8.57 2.86
N CYS A 149 -10.58 7.48 3.60
CA CYS A 149 -9.89 7.56 4.88
C CYS A 149 -8.83 6.49 5.10
N ASP A 150 -8.69 5.46 4.28
CA ASP A 150 -7.74 4.36 4.47
C ASP A 150 -8.02 3.49 5.72
N ARG A 151 -9.24 3.49 6.26
CA ARG A 151 -9.64 2.50 7.29
C ARG A 151 -9.88 1.12 6.68
N GLY A 152 -9.47 0.08 7.40
CA GLY A 152 -9.65 -1.32 7.02
C GLY A 152 -11.00 -1.87 7.44
N TYR A 153 -11.65 -2.65 6.57
CA TYR A 153 -12.90 -3.37 6.86
C TYR A 153 -12.92 -4.72 6.16
N HIS A 154 -13.12 -5.81 6.90
CA HIS A 154 -13.35 -7.09 6.24
C HIS A 154 -14.67 -7.07 5.50
N MET A 155 -14.68 -7.62 4.29
CA MET A 155 -15.90 -7.76 3.48
C MET A 155 -17.03 -8.47 4.25
N TYR A 156 -16.68 -9.48 5.06
CA TYR A 156 -17.62 -10.25 5.89
C TYR A 156 -18.05 -9.55 7.19
N CYS A 157 -17.31 -8.52 7.65
CA CYS A 157 -17.69 -7.75 8.84
C CYS A 157 -18.71 -6.65 8.52
N LEU A 158 -18.87 -6.29 7.24
CA LEU A 158 -19.82 -5.27 6.80
C LEU A 158 -21.26 -5.76 6.93
N SER A 159 -22.20 -4.81 6.99
CA SER A 159 -23.64 -5.08 7.00
C SER A 159 -24.32 -4.24 5.91
N PRO A 160 -24.79 -4.85 4.80
CA PRO A 160 -24.69 -6.28 4.46
C PRO A 160 -23.24 -6.74 4.16
N PRO A 161 -22.91 -8.02 4.38
CA PRO A 161 -21.61 -8.58 4.01
C PRO A 161 -21.39 -8.54 2.49
N MET A 162 -20.15 -8.32 2.06
CA MET A 162 -19.75 -8.39 0.66
C MET A 162 -19.05 -9.72 0.38
N ALA A 163 -19.33 -10.31 -0.79
CA ALA A 163 -18.68 -11.56 -1.23
C ALA A 163 -17.44 -11.32 -2.07
N GLU A 164 -17.41 -10.20 -2.81
CA GLU A 164 -16.31 -9.83 -3.71
C GLU A 164 -15.96 -8.35 -3.49
N PRO A 165 -14.70 -7.95 -3.75
CA PRO A 165 -14.31 -6.56 -3.71
C PRO A 165 -15.13 -5.72 -4.71
N PRO A 166 -15.52 -4.49 -4.34
CA PRO A 166 -16.33 -3.63 -5.20
C PRO A 166 -15.58 -3.22 -6.48
N GLU A 167 -16.33 -3.09 -7.58
CA GLU A 167 -15.78 -2.55 -8.82
C GLU A 167 -15.53 -1.04 -8.69
N GLY A 168 -14.26 -0.64 -8.58
CA GLY A 168 -13.87 0.77 -8.52
C GLY A 168 -13.65 1.26 -7.09
N SER A 169 -13.99 2.53 -6.84
CA SER A 169 -13.75 3.15 -5.53
C SER A 169 -14.81 2.76 -4.50
N TRP A 170 -14.38 2.52 -3.27
CA TRP A 170 -15.24 2.19 -2.15
C TRP A 170 -14.93 3.05 -0.91
N SER A 171 -15.99 3.59 -0.33
CA SER A 171 -15.92 4.42 0.87
C SER A 171 -16.69 3.76 2.01
N CYS A 172 -16.11 3.74 3.20
CA CYS A 172 -16.73 3.16 4.39
C CYS A 172 -17.87 4.03 4.93
N HIS A 173 -18.70 3.45 5.79
CA HIS A 173 -19.85 4.12 6.41
C HIS A 173 -19.52 5.34 7.29
N LEU A 174 -18.25 5.60 7.60
CA LEU A 174 -17.82 6.81 8.33
C LEU A 174 -17.54 7.99 7.38
N CYS A 175 -17.35 7.72 6.10
CA CYS A 175 -17.06 8.72 5.07
C CYS A 175 -18.30 9.13 4.26
N LEU A 176 -19.31 8.25 4.22
CA LEU A 176 -20.62 8.49 3.60
C LEU A 176 -21.57 9.19 4.57
#